data_AF-A0A314UBR5-F1
#
_entry.id   AF-A0A314UBR5-F1
#
_cell.length_a   1.000
_cell.length_b   1.000
_cell.length_c   1.000
_cell.angle_alpha   90.00
_cell.angle_beta   90.00
_cell.angle_gamma   90.00
#
_symmetry.space_group_name_H-M   'P 1'
#
loop_
_entity.id
_entity.type
_entity.pdbx_description
1 polymer ?
#
loop_
_entity_poly.entity_id
_entity_poly.type
_entity_poly.pdbx_seq_one_letter_code
_entity_poly.pdbx_strand_id
1 'polypeptide(L)'
;MVVEAKSYCSAVPSAYDSKEANCSKLVPHTLGLVTDKVQNTGNSKQSSLPMVFDLFWEIIEGLQLLEKEGDQRSLSSEASTIKLDLEKAIGTWTAAWSTYYSNCDDRGALSAEVLHMLDETVQLYAVLDGSEQELRNKISTVAELSRRLQSRRQTVEPILTRLVLEHNSKLLGMQS
;
A
#
# COMPACT_ATOMS: atom_id res chain seq x y z
N MET A 1 -29.78 -29.02 48.73
CA MET A 1 -28.54 -28.31 48.35
C MET A 1 -28.95 -26.94 47.84
N VAL A 2 -28.65 -25.90 48.61
CA VAL A 2 -28.91 -24.49 48.27
C VAL A 2 -27.55 -23.84 48.13
N VAL A 3 -27.25 -23.27 46.97
CA VAL A 3 -26.00 -22.55 46.69
C VAL A 3 -26.23 -21.10 47.09
N GLU A 4 -25.50 -20.64 48.11
CA GLU A 4 -25.56 -19.28 48.62
C GLU A 4 -24.69 -18.36 47.75
N ALA A 5 -25.31 -17.37 47.12
CA ALA A 5 -24.64 -16.35 46.33
C ALA A 5 -24.17 -15.21 47.26
N LYS A 6 -22.86 -14.94 47.30
CA LYS A 6 -22.34 -13.75 47.98
C LYS A 6 -22.25 -12.57 47.00
N SER A 7 -23.16 -11.64 47.25
CA SER A 7 -23.26 -10.28 46.71
C SER A 7 -22.04 -9.43 47.06
N TYR A 8 -21.51 -8.71 46.07
CA TYR A 8 -20.86 -7.41 46.27
C TYR A 8 -21.25 -6.47 45.12
N CYS A 9 -22.00 -5.42 45.45
CA CYS A 9 -22.31 -4.29 44.58
C CYS A 9 -21.97 -3.00 45.31
N SER A 10 -21.22 -2.12 44.64
CA SER A 10 -21.29 -0.64 44.64
C SER A 10 -19.91 -0.07 44.25
N ALA A 11 -19.73 1.02 43.51
CA ALA A 11 -20.55 1.84 42.62
C ALA A 11 -19.56 2.78 41.88
N VAL A 12 -19.89 3.13 40.63
CA VAL A 12 -19.23 4.17 39.80
C VAL A 12 -19.88 5.52 40.18
N PRO A 13 -19.16 6.68 40.18
CA PRO A 13 -19.14 7.52 38.97
C PRO A 13 -17.88 8.39 38.79
N SER A 14 -17.39 8.49 37.55
CA SER A 14 -16.74 9.73 37.10
C SER A 14 -16.97 9.91 35.61
N ALA A 15 -17.89 10.82 35.30
CA ALA A 15 -18.14 11.34 33.97
C ALA A 15 -16.97 12.22 33.54
N TYR A 16 -16.47 12.00 32.32
CA TYR A 16 -15.99 13.11 31.51
C TYR A 16 -16.93 13.24 30.32
N ASP A 17 -17.67 14.34 30.35
CA ASP A 17 -18.41 14.88 29.24
C ASP A 17 -17.40 15.59 28.34
N SER A 18 -17.37 15.26 27.06
CA SER A 18 -16.75 16.13 26.06
C SER A 18 -17.58 16.05 24.80
N LYS A 19 -18.49 17.02 24.69
CA LYS A 19 -19.33 17.26 23.52
C LYS A 19 -18.58 18.20 22.58
N GLU A 20 -18.57 17.79 21.32
CA GLU A 20 -18.67 18.63 20.12
C GLU A 20 -17.52 19.62 19.83
N ALA A 21 -16.68 19.23 18.88
CA ALA A 21 -16.26 20.13 17.81
C ALA A 21 -16.25 19.37 16.48
N ASN A 22 -17.44 19.27 15.87
CA ASN A 22 -17.71 19.58 14.47
C ASN A 22 -16.55 19.40 13.47
N CYS A 23 -16.56 18.29 12.71
CA CYS A 23 -15.97 18.23 11.37
C CYS A 23 -17.04 17.79 10.36
N SER A 24 -18.15 18.52 10.32
CA SER A 24 -18.99 18.54 9.12
C SER A 24 -18.43 19.57 8.16
N LYS A 25 -17.76 19.09 7.10
CA LYS A 25 -17.99 19.48 5.70
C LYS A 25 -17.15 18.63 4.78
N LEU A 26 -17.80 17.61 4.22
CA LEU A 26 -17.51 17.10 2.90
C LEU A 26 -17.50 18.29 1.92
N VAL A 27 -16.38 18.51 1.25
CA VAL A 27 -16.33 19.17 -0.06
C VAL A 27 -15.53 18.25 -0.98
N PRO A 28 -16.16 17.71 -2.05
CA PRO A 28 -15.49 16.86 -3.02
C PRO A 28 -14.65 17.66 -4.04
N HIS A 29 -13.61 17.00 -4.54
CA HIS A 29 -12.91 17.18 -5.80
C HIS A 29 -12.44 18.58 -6.23
N THR A 30 -11.11 18.70 -6.34
CA THR A 30 -10.51 19.14 -7.61
C THR A 30 -9.28 18.28 -7.90
N LEU A 31 -9.47 17.20 -8.67
CA LEU A 31 -8.40 16.58 -9.42
C LEU A 31 -8.00 17.59 -10.50
N GLY A 32 -7.01 18.41 -10.19
CA GLY A 32 -6.62 19.56 -11.00
C GLY A 32 -5.12 19.69 -11.06
N LEU A 33 -4.45 18.80 -11.80
CA LEU A 33 -3.17 19.14 -12.41
C LEU A 33 -3.24 18.85 -13.92
N VAL A 34 -3.72 19.88 -14.60
CA VAL A 34 -3.43 20.32 -15.95
C VAL A 34 -2.31 19.54 -16.64
N THR A 35 -2.67 18.88 -17.75
CA THR A 35 -1.75 18.59 -18.84
C THR A 35 -1.14 19.89 -19.33
N ASP A 36 0.16 20.08 -19.08
CA ASP A 36 0.96 20.95 -19.94
C ASP A 36 2.12 20.15 -20.52
N LYS A 37 1.97 19.87 -21.81
CA LYS A 37 2.97 19.21 -22.64
C LYS A 37 4.01 20.27 -23.01
N VAL A 38 5.14 20.28 -22.31
CA VAL A 38 6.38 20.86 -22.85
C VAL A 38 7.44 19.77 -22.89
N GLN A 39 7.66 19.25 -24.09
CA GLN A 39 8.90 18.55 -24.42
C GLN A 39 10.01 19.61 -24.52
N ASN A 40 11.00 19.57 -23.63
CA ASN A 40 12.38 19.87 -24.01
C ASN A 40 13.39 19.23 -23.05
N THR A 41 14.29 18.49 -23.68
CA THR A 41 15.62 18.04 -23.30
C THR A 41 16.30 18.80 -22.16
N GLY A 42 16.65 18.05 -21.12
CA GLY A 42 17.68 18.41 -20.15
C GLY A 42 18.01 17.16 -19.34
N ASN A 43 19.24 16.67 -19.45
CA ASN A 43 19.77 15.58 -18.62
C ASN A 43 19.63 15.95 -17.14
N SER A 44 18.49 15.60 -16.54
CA SER A 44 18.40 15.46 -15.11
C SER A 44 18.94 14.07 -14.83
N LYS A 45 20.17 14.00 -14.32
CA LYS A 45 20.53 12.90 -13.41
C LYS A 45 19.64 13.09 -12.19
N GLN A 46 18.35 12.77 -12.36
CA GLN A 46 17.43 12.66 -11.26
C GLN A 46 17.92 11.41 -10.55
N SER A 47 18.72 11.61 -9.52
CA SER A 47 18.70 10.70 -8.39
C SER A 47 17.28 10.73 -7.86
N SER A 48 16.36 10.05 -8.54
CA SER A 48 15.01 9.81 -8.06
C SER A 48 15.19 8.96 -6.82
N LEU A 49 15.29 9.62 -5.67
CA LEU A 49 14.97 9.03 -4.38
C LEU A 49 13.75 8.12 -4.55
N PRO A 50 13.71 6.98 -3.86
CA PRO A 50 12.73 5.94 -4.14
C PRO A 50 11.33 6.46 -3.83
N MET A 51 10.65 6.98 -4.85
CA MET A 51 9.20 7.10 -4.86
C MET A 51 8.67 5.68 -4.98
N VAL A 52 8.54 4.96 -3.86
CA VAL A 52 8.10 3.56 -3.95
C VAL A 52 7.26 3.08 -2.78
N PHE A 53 7.47 3.54 -1.53
CA PHE A 53 6.72 2.99 -0.39
C PHE A 53 5.48 3.81 -0.03
N ASP A 54 5.62 5.11 0.24
CA ASP A 54 4.48 5.92 0.68
C ASP A 54 3.36 5.94 -0.37
N LEU A 55 3.70 6.23 -1.63
CA LEU A 55 2.75 6.20 -2.74
C LEU A 55 2.11 4.82 -2.93
N PHE A 56 2.89 3.74 -2.79
CA PHE A 56 2.33 2.39 -2.89
C PHE A 56 1.30 2.17 -1.80
N TRP A 57 1.61 2.50 -0.55
CA TRP A 57 0.69 2.29 0.55
C TRP A 57 -0.55 3.19 0.45
N GLU A 58 -0.41 4.43 -0.02
CA GLU A 58 -1.54 5.31 -0.35
C GLU A 58 -2.46 4.68 -1.40
N ILE A 59 -1.89 4.11 -2.47
CA ILE A 59 -2.65 3.36 -3.47
C ILE A 59 -3.40 2.19 -2.82
N ILE A 60 -2.72 1.36 -2.03
CA ILE A 60 -3.34 0.19 -1.38
C ILE A 60 -4.48 0.62 -0.42
N GLU A 61 -4.31 1.71 0.33
CA GLU A 61 -5.35 2.25 1.22
C GLU A 61 -6.57 2.72 0.44
N GLY A 62 -6.38 3.44 -0.67
CA GLY A 62 -7.47 3.84 -1.56
C GLY A 62 -8.22 2.63 -2.13
N LEU A 63 -7.49 1.62 -2.59
CA LEU A 63 -8.08 0.40 -3.15
C LEU A 63 -8.86 -0.42 -2.10
N GLN A 64 -8.46 -0.39 -0.83
CA GLN A 64 -9.19 -1.05 0.25
C GLN A 64 -10.58 -0.42 0.50
N LEU A 65 -10.75 0.87 0.23
CA LEU A 65 -11.98 1.61 0.49
C LEU A 65 -13.03 1.50 -0.63
N LEU A 66 -12.65 1.00 -1.81
CA LEU A 66 -13.52 0.84 -2.98
C LEU A 66 -14.85 0.12 -2.71
N GLU A 67 -14.82 -0.91 -1.87
CA GLU A 67 -16.01 -1.70 -1.53
C GLU A 67 -17.02 -0.90 -0.69
N LYS A 68 -16.56 0.10 0.06
CA LYS A 68 -17.37 0.91 0.97
C LYS A 68 -17.90 2.19 0.34
N GLU A 69 -17.11 2.82 -0.53
CA GLU A 69 -17.43 4.15 -1.07
C GLU A 69 -18.29 4.09 -2.35
N GLY A 70 -18.47 2.91 -2.95
CA GLY A 70 -19.31 2.74 -4.14
C GLY A 70 -18.79 3.45 -5.40
N ASP A 71 -17.64 4.14 -5.31
CA ASP A 71 -17.04 4.86 -6.42
C ASP A 71 -16.20 3.93 -7.31
N GLN A 72 -16.90 3.04 -7.99
CA GLN A 72 -16.31 2.10 -8.95
C GLN A 72 -15.89 2.79 -10.26
N ARG A 73 -16.34 4.04 -10.48
CA ARG A 73 -16.06 4.80 -11.70
C ARG A 73 -14.67 5.44 -11.67
N SER A 74 -14.22 5.92 -10.51
CA SER A 74 -12.88 6.48 -10.34
C SER A 74 -11.79 5.42 -10.56
N LEU A 75 -11.94 4.21 -9.99
CA LEU A 75 -10.99 3.11 -10.18
C LEU A 75 -10.73 2.80 -11.66
N SER A 76 -11.79 2.68 -12.47
CA SER A 76 -11.63 2.36 -13.88
C SER A 76 -10.88 3.46 -14.64
N SER A 77 -11.02 4.72 -14.24
CA SER A 77 -10.32 5.84 -14.85
C SER A 77 -8.85 5.89 -14.44
N GLU A 78 -8.52 5.39 -13.25
CA GLU A 78 -7.18 5.46 -12.65
C GLU A 78 -6.37 4.16 -12.80
N ALA A 79 -7.02 3.06 -13.20
CA ALA A 79 -6.42 1.73 -13.28
C ALA A 79 -5.10 1.70 -14.07
N SER A 80 -5.01 2.46 -15.16
CA SER A 80 -3.77 2.52 -15.97
C SER A 80 -2.61 3.19 -15.22
N THR A 81 -2.89 4.25 -14.44
CA THR A 81 -1.89 4.96 -13.64
C THR A 81 -1.45 4.08 -12.48
N ILE A 82 -2.40 3.53 -11.73
CA ILE A 82 -2.15 2.62 -10.61
C ILE A 82 -1.30 1.43 -11.08
N LYS A 83 -1.66 0.82 -12.21
CA LYS A 83 -0.93 -0.31 -12.79
C LYS A 83 0.55 0.02 -13.04
N LEU A 84 0.82 1.18 -13.63
CA LEU A 84 2.18 1.62 -13.94
C LEU A 84 3.00 1.86 -12.67
N ASP A 85 2.38 2.34 -11.59
CA ASP A 85 3.06 2.50 -10.31
C ASP A 85 3.30 1.15 -9.59
N LEU A 86 2.36 0.21 -9.68
CA LEU A 86 2.57 -1.16 -9.21
C LEU A 86 3.69 -1.87 -9.99
N GLU A 87 3.75 -1.69 -11.31
CA GLU A 87 4.81 -2.27 -12.16
C GLU A 87 6.21 -1.80 -11.72
N LYS A 88 6.36 -0.49 -11.47
CA LYS A 88 7.61 0.07 -10.95
C LYS A 88 7.96 -0.49 -9.58
N ALA A 89 6.98 -0.62 -8.68
CA ALA A 89 7.19 -1.18 -7.36
C ALA A 89 7.64 -2.64 -7.42
N ILE A 90 6.94 -3.48 -8.20
CA ILE A 90 7.29 -4.89 -8.45
C ILE A 90 8.72 -5.00 -8.98
N GLY A 91 9.07 -4.22 -10.01
CA GLY A 91 10.41 -4.25 -10.60
C GLY A 91 11.49 -3.87 -9.60
N THR A 92 11.28 -2.78 -8.85
CA THR A 92 12.23 -2.28 -7.85
C THR A 92 12.45 -3.29 -6.74
N TRP A 93 11.39 -3.82 -6.14
CA TRP A 93 11.50 -4.76 -5.03
C TRP A 93 12.03 -6.12 -5.48
N THR A 94 11.67 -6.59 -6.68
CA THR A 94 12.22 -7.83 -7.24
C THR A 94 13.73 -7.72 -7.45
N ALA A 95 14.21 -6.59 -7.97
CA ALA A 95 15.65 -6.35 -8.18
C ALA A 95 16.41 -6.25 -6.84
N ALA A 96 15.88 -5.48 -5.89
CA ALA A 96 16.46 -5.35 -4.56
C ALA A 96 16.51 -6.71 -3.83
N TRP A 97 15.40 -7.46 -3.87
CA TRP A 97 15.28 -8.78 -3.27
C TRP A 97 16.23 -9.79 -3.90
N SER A 98 16.32 -9.85 -5.22
CA SER A 98 17.22 -10.76 -5.93
C SER A 98 18.69 -10.48 -5.57
N THR A 99 19.08 -9.21 -5.49
CA THR A 99 20.43 -8.79 -5.09
C THR A 99 20.74 -9.22 -3.65
N TYR A 100 19.77 -9.11 -2.75
CA TYR A 100 19.93 -9.52 -1.36
C TYR A 100 20.02 -11.05 -1.22
N TYR A 101 19.13 -11.77 -1.90
CA TYR A 101 19.03 -13.22 -1.83
C TYR A 101 20.26 -13.93 -2.40
N SER A 102 20.90 -13.37 -3.44
CA SER A 102 22.17 -13.90 -3.96
C SER A 102 23.34 -13.80 -2.98
N ASN A 103 23.20 -13.04 -1.88
CA ASN A 103 24.28 -12.72 -0.95
C ASN A 103 24.07 -13.23 0.50
N CYS A 104 22.98 -13.97 0.79
CA CYS A 104 22.64 -14.37 2.17
C CYS A 104 22.34 -15.88 2.27
N ASP A 105 22.98 -16.55 3.24
CA ASP A 105 22.86 -18.00 3.47
C ASP A 105 21.68 -18.38 4.40
N ASP A 106 21.01 -17.39 5.01
CA ASP A 106 20.00 -17.61 6.05
C ASP A 106 18.56 -17.39 5.50
N ARG A 107 17.94 -18.51 5.07
CA ARG A 107 16.58 -18.59 4.49
C ARG A 107 15.49 -18.70 5.57
N GLY A 108 15.32 -17.65 6.37
CA GLY A 108 14.30 -17.61 7.43
C GLY A 108 12.91 -17.16 6.97
N ALA A 109 11.95 -17.10 7.90
CA ALA A 109 10.55 -16.67 7.68
C ALA A 109 10.39 -15.25 7.07
N LEU A 110 11.42 -14.40 7.18
CA LEU A 110 11.46 -13.07 6.55
C LEU A 110 11.34 -13.14 5.02
N SER A 111 11.84 -14.22 4.39
CA SER A 111 11.69 -14.39 2.94
C SER A 111 10.24 -14.71 2.54
N ALA A 112 9.49 -15.40 3.40
CA ALA A 112 8.13 -15.78 3.08
C ALA A 112 7.20 -14.57 3.02
N GLU A 113 7.29 -13.64 3.97
CA GLU A 113 6.42 -12.45 3.98
C GLU A 113 6.69 -11.49 2.81
N VAL A 114 7.96 -11.30 2.43
CA VAL A 114 8.30 -10.50 1.26
C VAL A 114 7.82 -11.15 -0.03
N LEU A 115 7.99 -12.48 -0.17
CA LEU A 115 7.49 -13.21 -1.33
C LEU A 115 5.96 -13.20 -1.42
N HIS A 116 5.25 -13.36 -0.30
CA HIS A 116 3.80 -13.24 -0.27
C HIS A 116 3.32 -11.84 -0.66
N MET A 117 3.97 -10.80 -0.16
CA MET A 117 3.64 -9.42 -0.52
C MET A 117 3.89 -9.14 -2.02
N LEU A 118 5.01 -9.63 -2.57
CA LEU A 118 5.28 -9.54 -4.01
C LEU A 118 4.24 -10.27 -4.85
N ASP A 119 3.90 -11.50 -4.45
CA ASP A 119 2.88 -12.30 -5.12
C ASP A 119 1.50 -11.62 -5.10
N GLU A 120 1.08 -11.10 -3.94
CA GLU A 120 -0.17 -10.34 -3.81
C GLU A 120 -0.17 -9.06 -4.65
N THR A 121 0.98 -8.37 -4.75
CA THR A 121 1.13 -7.18 -5.59
C THR A 121 1.02 -7.53 -7.09
N VAL A 122 1.61 -8.64 -7.52
CA VAL A 122 1.49 -9.16 -8.89
C VAL A 122 0.06 -9.58 -9.20
N GLN A 123 -0.62 -10.24 -8.27
CA GLN A 123 -2.04 -10.58 -8.42
C GLN A 123 -2.90 -9.32 -8.56
N LEU A 124 -2.63 -8.29 -7.76
CA LEU A 124 -3.34 -7.01 -7.85
C LEU A 124 -3.11 -6.33 -9.21
N TYR A 125 -1.86 -6.29 -9.68
CA TYR A 125 -1.52 -5.81 -11.02
C TYR A 125 -2.30 -6.56 -12.11
N ALA A 126 -2.35 -7.89 -12.05
CA ALA A 126 -3.05 -8.71 -13.04
C ALA A 126 -4.57 -8.49 -13.05
N VAL A 127 -5.17 -8.19 -11.90
CA VAL A 127 -6.60 -7.83 -11.83
C VAL A 127 -6.84 -6.46 -12.47
N LEU A 128 -5.94 -5.49 -12.24
CA LEU A 128 -6.01 -4.14 -12.82
C LEU A 128 -5.70 -4.09 -14.32
N ASP A 129 -4.98 -5.08 -14.85
CA ASP A 129 -4.67 -5.22 -16.29
C ASP A 129 -5.84 -5.82 -17.11
N GLY A 130 -6.90 -6.27 -16.43
CA GLY A 130 -8.13 -6.72 -17.09
C GLY A 130 -8.89 -5.59 -17.78
N SER A 131 -9.88 -5.96 -18.60
CA SER A 131 -10.82 -4.98 -19.16
C SER A 131 -11.61 -4.25 -18.07
N GLU A 132 -12.13 -3.05 -18.36
CA GLU A 132 -12.97 -2.30 -17.42
C GLU A 132 -14.12 -3.15 -16.85
N GLN A 133 -14.78 -3.96 -17.69
CA GLN A 133 -15.86 -4.82 -17.25
C GLN A 133 -15.37 -5.93 -16.32
N GLU A 134 -14.22 -6.53 -16.59
CA GLU A 134 -13.61 -7.53 -15.69
C GLU A 134 -13.19 -6.90 -14.36
N LEU A 135 -12.62 -5.70 -14.40
CA LEU A 135 -12.23 -4.95 -13.20
C LEU A 135 -13.45 -4.64 -12.32
N ARG A 136 -14.55 -4.16 -12.93
CA ARG A 136 -15.84 -3.94 -12.23
C ARG A 136 -16.35 -5.21 -11.56
N ASN A 137 -16.21 -6.36 -12.22
CA ASN A 137 -16.63 -7.65 -11.68
C ASN A 137 -15.70 -8.18 -10.58
N LYS A 138 -14.47 -7.64 -10.47
CA LYS A 138 -13.42 -8.10 -9.54
C LYS A 138 -13.11 -7.10 -8.42
N ILE A 139 -13.97 -6.12 -8.16
CA ILE A 139 -13.75 -5.10 -7.11
C ILE A 139 -13.55 -5.73 -5.73
N SER A 140 -14.33 -6.74 -5.35
CA SER A 140 -14.11 -7.44 -4.08
C SER A 140 -12.75 -8.16 -4.03
N THR A 141 -12.24 -8.64 -5.17
CA THR A 141 -10.89 -9.21 -5.26
C THR A 141 -9.82 -8.13 -5.08
N VAL A 142 -9.98 -6.96 -5.70
CA VAL A 142 -9.08 -5.80 -5.50
C VAL A 142 -9.05 -5.38 -4.03
N ALA A 143 -10.22 -5.24 -3.40
CA ALA A 143 -10.33 -4.85 -1.99
C ALA A 143 -9.70 -5.90 -1.06
N GLU A 144 -9.90 -7.19 -1.34
CA GLU A 144 -9.32 -8.28 -0.54
C GLU A 144 -7.80 -8.36 -0.65
N LEU A 145 -7.25 -8.26 -1.86
CA LEU A 145 -5.80 -8.20 -2.07
C LEU A 145 -5.20 -6.98 -1.36
N SER A 146 -5.89 -5.84 -1.42
CA SER A 146 -5.44 -4.62 -0.75
C SER A 146 -5.43 -4.77 0.79
N ARG A 147 -6.44 -5.42 1.38
CA ARG A 147 -6.46 -5.75 2.81
C ARG A 147 -5.31 -6.66 3.22
N ARG A 148 -5.01 -7.69 2.40
CA ARG A 148 -3.91 -8.62 2.64
C ARG A 148 -2.54 -7.94 2.53
N LEU A 149 -2.36 -7.03 1.58
CA LEU A 149 -1.15 -6.22 1.46
C LEU A 149 -0.97 -5.30 2.68
N GLN A 150 -2.04 -4.61 3.09
CA GLN A 150 -2.00 -3.75 4.29
C GLN A 150 -1.68 -4.50 5.57
N SER A 151 -2.22 -5.71 5.77
CA SER A 151 -1.93 -6.51 6.97
C SER A 151 -0.44 -6.87 7.11
N ARG A 152 0.31 -6.86 6.01
CA ARG A 152 1.75 -7.14 5.97
C ARG A 152 2.64 -5.92 6.07
N ARG A 153 2.08 -4.71 5.91
CA ARG A 153 2.82 -3.45 5.86
C ARG A 153 3.85 -3.33 6.99
N GLN A 154 3.41 -3.47 8.24
CA GLN A 154 4.28 -3.35 9.42
C GLN A 154 5.48 -4.31 9.43
N THR A 155 5.35 -5.48 8.80
CA THR A 155 6.40 -6.49 8.75
C THR A 155 7.34 -6.26 7.57
N VAL A 156 6.78 -5.95 6.40
CA VAL A 156 7.51 -5.94 5.12
C VAL A 156 8.14 -4.58 4.82
N GLU A 157 7.50 -3.48 5.20
CA GLU A 157 7.97 -2.12 4.94
C GLU A 157 9.39 -1.83 5.47
N PRO A 158 9.75 -2.14 6.73
CA PRO A 158 11.11 -1.90 7.21
C PRO A 158 12.15 -2.76 6.47
N ILE A 159 11.78 -3.98 6.08
CA ILE A 159 12.67 -4.90 5.35
C ILE A 159 12.97 -4.33 3.97
N LEU A 160 11.93 -4.06 3.18
CA LEU A 160 12.10 -3.59 1.81
C LEU A 160 12.75 -2.20 1.76
N THR A 161 12.42 -1.32 2.70
CA THR A 161 13.10 -0.01 2.85
C THR A 161 14.60 -0.19 2.98
N ARG A 162 15.04 -1.08 3.89
CA ARG A 162 16.45 -1.39 4.07
C ARG A 162 17.07 -1.96 2.81
N LEU A 163 16.42 -2.94 2.16
CA LEU A 163 16.95 -3.60 0.98
C LEU A 163 17.12 -2.65 -0.21
N VAL A 164 16.15 -1.78 -0.45
CA VAL A 164 16.21 -0.78 -1.53
C VAL A 164 17.32 0.23 -1.26
N LEU A 165 17.48 0.70 -0.01
CA LEU A 165 18.58 1.59 0.36
C LEU A 165 19.96 0.95 0.16
N GLU A 166 20.13 -0.30 0.59
CA GLU A 166 21.37 -1.07 0.39
C GLU A 166 21.66 -1.29 -1.11
N HIS A 167 20.63 -1.65 -1.89
CA HIS A 167 20.75 -1.85 -3.34
C HIS A 167 21.17 -0.56 -4.07
N ASN A 168 20.53 0.56 -3.76
CA ASN A 168 20.85 1.86 -4.35
C ASN A 168 22.27 2.32 -3.99
N SER A 169 22.68 2.10 -2.74
CA SER A 169 24.03 2.46 -2.28
C SER A 169 25.11 1.68 -3.03
N LYS A 170 24.88 0.38 -3.29
CA LYS A 170 25.78 -0.45 -4.11
C LYS A 170 25.86 0.03 -5.56
N LEU A 171 24.72 0.36 -6.17
CA LEU A 171 24.68 0.89 -7.54
C LEU A 171 25.44 2.22 -7.70
N LEU A 172 25.38 3.10 -6.69
CA LEU A 172 26.08 4.38 -6.71
C LEU A 172 27.59 4.23 -6.42
N GLY A 173 27.97 3.29 -5.56
CA GLY A 173 29.38 2.99 -5.25
C GLY A 173 30.14 2.24 -6.34
N MET A 174 29.44 1.72 -7.36
CA MET A 174 30.05 1.05 -8.53
C MET A 174 30.35 2.03 -9.70
N GLN A 175 30.04 3.32 -9.55
CA GLN A 175 30.30 4.35 -10.58
C GLN A 175 31.50 5.26 -10.28
N SER A 176 32.30 4.97 -9.25
CA SER A 176 33.54 5.68 -8.89
C SER A 176 34.78 4.88 -9.29
#